data_AF-A0A9W8CZJ3-F1
#
_entry.id   AF-A0A9W8CZJ3-F1
#
_cell.length_a   1.000
_cell.length_b   1.000
_cell.length_c   1.000
_cell.angle_alpha   90.00
_cell.angle_beta   90.00
_cell.angle_gamma   90.00
#
_symmetry.space_group_name_H-M   'P 1'
#
loop_
_entity.id
_entity.type
_entity.pdbx_description
1 polymer ?
#
loop_
_entity_poly.entity_id
_entity_poly.type
_entity_poly.pdbx_seq_one_letter_code
_entity_poly.pdbx_strand_id
1 'polypeptide(L)'
;MAGSSAATSMLTSSNVYKFVRRQLDFINEMYYDRAHVVHPINSALRPFAETEDDSRTVVVDGPNTRQLTKSDLAALHSVAAHVMLVAPTIATSIVQYTMALSLCPNDASVALHLAAAYLHQASRRAEHAPRSVVLQAMTYIERYAELRSMQETKARGTSGHVVVTQEIAYNFGRAFHFLGMLGLACEYYERVFELPVSMTAVADKEASDLRCEAAYNLASIYISSG
;
A
#
# COMPACT_ATOMS: atom_id res chain seq x y z
N MET A 1 -15.66 16.79 7.41
CA MET A 1 -15.23 15.63 8.22
C MET A 1 -16.33 14.62 8.58
N ALA A 2 -17.63 14.91 8.42
CA ALA A 2 -18.72 13.96 8.75
C ALA A 2 -18.77 12.68 7.88
N GLY A 3 -18.32 12.74 6.62
CA GLY A 3 -18.32 11.57 5.71
C GLY A 3 -17.30 10.48 6.05
N SER A 4 -16.19 10.83 6.69
CA SER A 4 -15.11 9.87 7.01
C SER A 4 -15.54 8.86 8.07
N SER A 5 -16.28 9.31 9.09
CA SER A 5 -16.66 8.45 10.22
C SER A 5 -17.66 7.36 9.82
N ALA A 6 -18.60 7.66 8.91
CA ALA A 6 -19.59 6.70 8.44
C ALA A 6 -18.95 5.59 7.58
N ALA A 7 -18.02 5.96 6.69
CA ALA A 7 -17.29 5.01 5.86
C ALA A 7 -16.42 4.06 6.70
N THR A 8 -15.68 4.59 7.68
CA THR A 8 -14.90 3.76 8.61
C THR A 8 -15.79 2.83 9.43
N SER A 9 -16.94 3.33 9.93
CA SER A 9 -17.92 2.50 10.66
C SER A 9 -18.46 1.35 9.79
N MET A 10 -18.69 1.59 8.50
CA MET A 10 -19.15 0.55 7.57
C MET A 10 -18.09 -0.53 7.39
N LEU A 11 -16.81 -0.16 7.21
CA LEU A 11 -15.69 -1.11 7.07
C LEU A 11 -15.47 -1.94 8.34
N THR A 12 -15.76 -1.40 9.52
CA THR A 12 -15.71 -2.15 10.79
C THR A 12 -16.90 -3.07 11.02
N SER A 13 -17.95 -3.02 10.19
CA SER A 13 -19.16 -3.79 10.43
C SER A 13 -18.92 -5.29 10.24
N SER A 14 -19.49 -6.09 11.15
CA SER A 14 -19.39 -7.57 11.08
C SER A 14 -19.94 -8.13 9.76
N ASN A 15 -20.94 -7.46 9.18
CA ASN A 15 -21.56 -7.86 7.91
C ASN A 15 -20.58 -7.72 6.74
N VAL A 16 -19.86 -6.60 6.65
CA VAL A 16 -18.85 -6.38 5.59
C VAL A 16 -17.72 -7.39 5.74
N TYR A 17 -17.21 -7.61 6.95
CA TYR A 17 -16.18 -8.61 7.19
C TYR A 17 -16.61 -10.02 6.75
N LYS A 18 -17.81 -10.47 7.14
CA LYS A 18 -18.36 -11.79 6.75
C LYS A 18 -18.55 -11.91 5.24
N PHE A 19 -19.04 -10.85 4.60
CA PHE A 19 -19.21 -10.80 3.16
C PHE A 19 -17.89 -10.98 2.43
N VAL A 20 -16.87 -10.18 2.79
CA VAL A 20 -15.55 -10.25 2.15
C VAL A 20 -14.86 -11.58 2.43
N ARG A 21 -14.96 -12.10 3.67
CA ARG A 21 -14.39 -13.40 4.02
C ARG A 21 -14.99 -14.54 3.19
N ARG A 22 -16.30 -14.53 2.96
CA ARG A 22 -16.96 -15.49 2.07
C ARG A 22 -16.40 -15.41 0.64
N GLN A 23 -16.14 -14.21 0.13
CA GLN A 23 -15.54 -14.06 -1.21
C GLN A 23 -14.12 -14.65 -1.25
N LEU A 24 -13.29 -14.40 -0.21
CA LEU A 24 -11.96 -14.99 -0.12
C LEU A 24 -12.01 -16.53 -0.06
N ASP A 25 -12.90 -17.10 0.75
CA ASP A 25 -13.05 -18.55 0.88
C ASP A 25 -13.44 -19.18 -0.47
N PHE A 26 -14.37 -18.54 -1.20
CA PHE A 26 -14.76 -18.96 -2.55
C PHE A 26 -13.59 -18.93 -3.53
N ILE A 27 -12.78 -17.87 -3.51
CA ILE A 27 -11.60 -17.78 -4.39
C ILE A 27 -10.57 -18.83 -4.01
N ASN A 28 -10.29 -19.05 -2.72
CA ASN A 28 -9.31 -20.05 -2.32
C ASN A 28 -9.69 -21.44 -2.82
N GLU A 29 -10.96 -21.82 -2.67
CA GLU A 29 -11.46 -23.12 -3.13
C GLU A 29 -11.47 -23.22 -4.65
N MET A 30 -12.00 -22.21 -5.37
CA MET A 30 -12.16 -22.28 -6.82
C MET A 30 -10.83 -22.10 -7.57
N TYR A 31 -9.95 -21.24 -7.06
CA TYR A 31 -8.78 -20.75 -7.78
C TYR A 31 -7.50 -21.44 -7.37
N TYR A 32 -7.17 -21.47 -6.06
CA TYR A 32 -5.93 -22.08 -5.61
C TYR A 32 -6.07 -23.61 -5.53
N ASP A 33 -7.15 -24.10 -4.93
CA ASP A 33 -7.31 -25.54 -4.69
C ASP A 33 -7.75 -26.30 -5.96
N ARG A 34 -8.81 -25.84 -6.62
CA ARG A 34 -9.38 -26.56 -7.80
C ARG A 34 -8.62 -26.31 -9.10
N ALA A 35 -8.12 -25.09 -9.34
CA ALA A 35 -7.37 -24.80 -10.58
C ALA A 35 -5.86 -25.11 -10.45
N HIS A 36 -5.43 -25.72 -9.32
CA HIS A 36 -4.04 -26.07 -9.03
C HIS A 36 -3.05 -24.90 -9.24
N VAL A 37 -3.51 -23.67 -9.03
CA VAL A 37 -2.66 -22.48 -9.12
C VAL A 37 -1.85 -22.39 -7.83
N VAL A 38 -0.52 -22.31 -7.95
CA VAL A 38 0.36 -22.19 -6.78
C VAL A 38 -0.04 -20.97 -5.97
N HIS A 39 -0.37 -21.18 -4.70
CA HIS A 39 -0.72 -20.11 -3.80
C HIS A 39 0.44 -19.10 -3.69
N PRO A 40 0.22 -17.80 -3.92
CA PRO A 40 1.29 -16.81 -3.98
C PRO A 40 2.12 -16.65 -2.70
N ILE A 41 1.57 -16.98 -1.51
CA ILE A 41 2.39 -17.09 -0.27
C ILE A 41 3.59 -18.04 -0.47
N ASN A 42 3.41 -19.12 -1.23
CA ASN A 42 4.47 -20.10 -1.49
C ASN A 42 5.51 -19.58 -2.49
N SER A 43 5.21 -18.50 -3.23
CA SER A 43 6.15 -17.80 -4.13
C SER A 43 6.68 -16.48 -3.57
N ALA A 44 6.18 -16.01 -2.41
CA ALA A 44 6.47 -14.71 -1.80
C ALA A 44 7.94 -14.50 -1.36
N LEU A 45 8.79 -15.53 -1.50
CA LEU A 45 10.24 -15.45 -1.30
C LEU A 45 11.02 -15.17 -2.60
N ARG A 46 10.35 -15.01 -3.75
CA ARG A 46 11.04 -14.58 -4.95
C ARG A 46 11.51 -13.13 -4.77
N PRO A 47 12.76 -12.80 -5.15
CA PRO A 47 13.16 -11.41 -5.36
C PRO A 47 12.11 -10.71 -6.23
N PHE A 48 11.93 -9.40 -6.06
CA PHE A 48 11.04 -8.56 -6.87
C PHE A 48 11.45 -8.60 -8.36
N ALA A 49 11.20 -9.72 -9.02
CA ALA A 49 11.68 -10.04 -10.35
C ALA A 49 10.68 -9.61 -11.41
N GLU A 50 11.25 -9.30 -12.56
CA GLU A 50 10.75 -8.58 -13.72
C GLU A 50 9.34 -8.94 -14.21
N THR A 51 8.58 -7.88 -14.52
CA THR A 51 7.55 -7.80 -15.57
C THR A 51 6.82 -9.10 -15.90
N GLU A 52 6.10 -9.68 -14.93
CA GLU A 52 5.02 -10.58 -15.30
C GLU A 52 3.85 -9.75 -15.85
N ASP A 53 3.28 -10.22 -16.97
CA ASP A 53 2.12 -9.61 -17.61
C ASP A 53 0.89 -9.68 -16.69
N ASP A 54 0.50 -8.54 -16.10
CA ASP A 54 -0.66 -8.36 -15.24
C ASP A 54 -2.00 -8.69 -15.95
N SER A 55 -2.00 -8.74 -17.28
CA SER A 55 -3.20 -8.99 -18.09
C SER A 55 -3.51 -10.48 -18.29
N ARG A 56 -2.68 -11.39 -17.76
CA ARG A 56 -2.91 -12.82 -17.87
C ARG A 56 -4.20 -13.22 -17.16
N THR A 57 -5.23 -13.54 -17.96
CA THR A 57 -6.46 -14.15 -17.47
C THR A 57 -6.15 -15.56 -16.98
N VAL A 58 -6.69 -15.92 -15.82
CA VAL A 58 -6.63 -17.29 -15.34
C VAL A 58 -8.04 -17.85 -15.43
N VAL A 59 -8.20 -18.80 -16.35
CA VAL A 59 -9.48 -19.45 -16.61
C VAL A 59 -9.69 -20.48 -15.52
N VAL A 60 -10.72 -20.26 -14.70
CA VAL A 60 -11.23 -21.29 -13.79
C VAL A 60 -12.30 -22.05 -14.56
N ASP A 61 -12.18 -23.36 -14.69
CA ASP A 61 -13.18 -24.19 -15.39
C ASP A 61 -14.38 -24.46 -14.48
N GLY A 62 -15.60 -24.21 -14.97
CA GLY A 62 -16.84 -24.52 -14.26
C GLY A 62 -18.12 -23.98 -14.94
N PRO A 63 -19.31 -24.52 -14.61
CA PRO A 63 -20.56 -24.21 -15.32
C PRO A 63 -21.07 -22.77 -15.13
N ASN A 64 -20.46 -21.99 -14.23
CA ASN A 64 -20.76 -20.57 -13.95
C ASN A 64 -19.47 -19.76 -13.73
N THR A 65 -18.34 -20.16 -14.31
CA THR A 65 -17.07 -19.49 -14.02
C THR A 65 -16.91 -18.20 -14.80
N ARG A 66 -16.78 -17.09 -14.07
CA ARG A 66 -16.27 -15.83 -14.61
C ARG A 66 -14.75 -15.96 -14.72
N GLN A 67 -14.19 -15.60 -15.88
CA GLN A 67 -12.74 -15.45 -16.01
C GLN A 67 -12.30 -14.27 -15.14
N LEU A 68 -11.52 -14.55 -14.10
CA LEU A 68 -10.93 -13.53 -13.24
C LEU A 68 -9.51 -13.24 -13.72
N THR A 69 -9.16 -11.96 -13.79
CA THR A 69 -7.78 -11.53 -14.06
C THR A 69 -6.96 -11.56 -12.76
N LYS A 70 -5.62 -11.62 -12.88
CA LYS A 70 -4.73 -11.43 -11.72
C LYS A 70 -5.03 -10.11 -10.98
N SER A 71 -5.35 -9.05 -11.73
CA SER A 71 -5.73 -7.74 -11.19
C SER A 71 -7.03 -7.80 -10.37
N ASP A 72 -8.06 -8.52 -10.82
CA ASP A 72 -9.30 -8.70 -10.06
C ASP A 72 -9.04 -9.41 -8.72
N LEU A 73 -8.16 -10.41 -8.72
CA LEU A 73 -7.76 -11.15 -7.53
C LEU A 73 -6.95 -10.27 -6.58
N ALA A 74 -6.00 -9.50 -7.10
CA ALA A 74 -5.21 -8.55 -6.32
C ALA A 74 -6.09 -7.47 -5.69
N ALA A 75 -7.10 -6.98 -6.40
CA ALA A 75 -8.08 -6.03 -5.88
C ALA A 75 -8.91 -6.64 -4.74
N LEU A 76 -9.36 -7.90 -4.86
CA LEU A 76 -10.11 -8.56 -3.78
C LEU A 76 -9.24 -8.74 -2.53
N HIS A 77 -8.01 -9.23 -2.69
CA HIS A 77 -7.05 -9.37 -1.59
C HIS A 77 -6.78 -8.01 -0.93
N SER A 78 -6.64 -6.94 -1.73
CA SER A 78 -6.45 -5.58 -1.22
C SER A 78 -7.67 -5.11 -0.40
N VAL A 79 -8.90 -5.27 -0.91
CA VAL A 79 -10.12 -4.88 -0.17
C VAL A 79 -10.24 -5.66 1.14
N ALA A 80 -9.97 -6.97 1.11
CA ALA A 80 -9.97 -7.79 2.31
C ALA A 80 -8.90 -7.34 3.32
N ALA A 81 -7.71 -7.00 2.85
CA ALA A 81 -6.65 -6.49 3.68
C ALA A 81 -7.03 -5.17 4.37
N HIS A 82 -7.69 -4.24 3.66
CA HIS A 82 -8.18 -2.99 4.25
C HIS A 82 -9.23 -3.25 5.34
N VAL A 83 -10.22 -4.11 5.09
CA VAL A 83 -11.23 -4.48 6.10
C VAL A 83 -10.57 -5.12 7.32
N MET A 84 -9.58 -5.99 7.12
CA MET A 84 -8.83 -6.65 8.19
C MET A 84 -7.88 -5.71 8.94
N LEU A 85 -7.39 -4.65 8.31
CA LEU A 85 -6.50 -3.66 8.92
C LEU A 85 -7.25 -2.79 9.94
N VAL A 86 -8.50 -2.44 9.64
CA VAL A 86 -9.38 -1.68 10.54
C VAL A 86 -9.98 -2.58 11.62
N ALA A 87 -10.18 -3.86 11.32
CA ALA A 87 -10.49 -4.89 12.33
C ALA A 87 -9.23 -5.21 13.20
N PRO A 88 -9.38 -5.90 14.34
CA PRO A 88 -8.24 -6.19 15.24
C PRO A 88 -7.20 -7.19 14.70
N THR A 89 -7.19 -7.51 13.40
CA THR A 89 -6.45 -8.61 12.78
C THR A 89 -5.37 -8.12 11.79
N ILE A 90 -4.35 -7.42 12.29
CA ILE A 90 -3.28 -6.85 11.44
C ILE A 90 -2.45 -7.92 10.75
N ALA A 91 -2.13 -9.03 11.44
CA ALA A 91 -1.33 -10.11 10.86
C ALA A 91 -1.99 -10.72 9.61
N THR A 92 -3.33 -10.86 9.62
CA THR A 92 -4.05 -11.35 8.44
C THR A 92 -4.11 -10.31 7.34
N SER A 93 -4.23 -9.02 7.68
CA SER A 93 -4.15 -7.92 6.71
C SER A 93 -2.82 -7.93 5.94
N ILE A 94 -1.70 -8.09 6.65
CA ILE A 94 -0.36 -8.20 6.03
C ILE A 94 -0.31 -9.36 5.04
N VAL A 95 -0.79 -10.55 5.44
CA VAL A 95 -0.84 -11.72 4.54
C VAL A 95 -1.64 -11.42 3.27
N GLN A 96 -2.80 -10.77 3.39
CA GLN A 96 -3.64 -10.41 2.24
C GLN A 96 -2.98 -9.35 1.34
N TYR A 97 -2.30 -8.35 1.91
CA TYR A 97 -1.53 -7.40 1.11
C TYR A 97 -0.32 -8.03 0.42
N THR A 98 0.39 -8.96 1.09
CA THR A 98 1.47 -9.73 0.46
C THR A 98 0.95 -10.55 -0.71
N MET A 99 -0.23 -11.14 -0.58
CA MET A 99 -0.92 -11.84 -1.66
C MET A 99 -1.25 -10.92 -2.84
N ALA A 100 -1.85 -9.75 -2.57
CA ALA A 100 -2.12 -8.77 -3.61
C ALA A 100 -0.82 -8.34 -4.34
N LEU A 101 0.26 -8.08 -3.61
CA LEU A 101 1.53 -7.65 -4.17
C LEU A 101 2.20 -8.76 -4.98
N SER A 102 2.07 -10.02 -4.58
CA SER A 102 2.60 -11.15 -5.34
C SER A 102 1.84 -11.41 -6.65
N LEU A 103 0.57 -11.00 -6.73
CA LEU A 103 -0.23 -11.08 -7.96
C LEU A 103 0.08 -9.90 -8.90
N CYS A 104 0.26 -8.70 -8.34
CA CYS A 104 0.58 -7.47 -9.07
C CYS A 104 1.79 -6.76 -8.43
N PRO A 105 3.03 -7.15 -8.77
CA PRO A 105 4.25 -6.66 -8.11
C PRO A 105 4.65 -5.23 -8.47
N ASN A 106 3.99 -4.65 -9.48
CA ASN A 106 4.21 -3.29 -9.96
C ASN A 106 3.16 -2.29 -9.43
N ASP A 107 2.22 -2.74 -8.60
CA ASP A 107 1.24 -1.87 -7.98
C ASP A 107 1.87 -1.12 -6.78
N ALA A 108 2.20 0.14 -7.01
CA ALA A 108 2.75 1.02 -5.99
C ALA A 108 1.79 1.19 -4.79
N SER A 109 0.48 1.21 -5.04
CA SER A 109 -0.51 1.45 -3.99
C SER A 109 -0.54 0.28 -2.99
N VAL A 110 -0.48 -0.95 -3.47
CA VAL A 110 -0.45 -2.15 -2.62
C VAL A 110 0.83 -2.18 -1.77
N ALA A 111 1.98 -1.81 -2.34
CA ALA A 111 3.23 -1.70 -1.60
C ALA A 111 3.14 -0.65 -0.46
N LEU A 112 2.53 0.51 -0.72
CA LEU A 112 2.30 1.54 0.28
C LEU A 112 1.36 1.05 1.41
N HIS A 113 0.26 0.37 1.07
CA HIS A 113 -0.66 -0.15 2.08
C HIS A 113 -0.02 -1.27 2.93
N LEU A 114 0.80 -2.12 2.33
CA LEU A 114 1.56 -3.13 3.05
C LEU A 114 2.56 -2.49 4.02
N ALA A 115 3.27 -1.44 3.59
CA ALA A 115 4.11 -0.66 4.48
C ALA A 115 3.33 -0.07 5.66
N ALA A 116 2.16 0.53 5.39
CA ALA A 116 1.30 1.09 6.43
C ALA A 116 0.83 0.01 7.43
N ALA A 117 0.54 -1.21 6.97
CA ALA A 117 0.19 -2.33 7.84
C ALA A 117 1.35 -2.73 8.76
N TYR A 118 2.59 -2.77 8.27
CA TYR A 118 3.78 -3.02 9.09
C TYR A 118 4.09 -1.86 10.06
N LEU A 119 3.91 -0.60 9.63
CA LEU A 119 4.01 0.56 10.53
C LEU A 119 3.00 0.43 11.68
N HIS A 120 1.74 0.13 11.38
CA HIS A 120 0.71 -0.08 12.40
C HIS A 120 1.02 -1.28 13.32
N GLN A 121 1.61 -2.35 12.79
CA GLN A 121 2.08 -3.45 13.62
C GLN A 121 3.22 -3.01 14.55
N ALA A 122 4.14 -2.18 14.08
CA ALA A 122 5.24 -1.65 14.89
C ALA A 122 4.72 -0.75 16.02
N SER A 123 3.69 0.08 15.79
CA SER A 123 3.18 0.99 16.83
C SER A 123 2.43 0.30 17.95
N ARG A 124 1.78 -0.85 17.71
CA ARG A 124 1.04 -1.59 18.77
C ARG A 124 1.90 -2.11 19.91
N ARG A 125 3.21 -2.25 19.69
CA ARG A 125 4.19 -2.69 20.70
C ARG A 125 5.48 -1.89 20.55
N ALA A 126 5.40 -0.56 20.47
CA ALA A 126 6.54 0.31 20.12
C ALA A 126 7.82 -0.01 20.93
N GLU A 127 7.70 -0.34 22.22
CA GLU A 127 8.85 -0.66 23.09
C GLU A 127 9.50 -2.03 22.81
N HIS A 128 8.80 -2.94 22.13
CA HIS A 128 9.23 -4.31 21.85
C HIS A 128 9.00 -4.73 20.39
N ALA A 129 8.76 -3.78 19.49
CA ALA A 129 8.56 -4.07 18.08
C ALA A 129 9.86 -4.69 17.55
N PRO A 130 9.80 -5.89 16.94
CA PRO A 130 10.99 -6.46 16.34
C PRO A 130 11.56 -5.48 15.31
N ARG A 131 12.87 -5.24 15.35
CA ARG A 131 13.56 -4.38 14.35
C ARG A 131 13.26 -4.83 12.91
N SER A 132 13.01 -6.13 12.72
CA SER A 132 12.59 -6.70 11.44
C SER A 132 11.25 -6.14 10.93
N VAL A 133 10.29 -5.83 11.81
CA VAL A 133 8.98 -5.26 11.42
C VAL A 133 9.14 -3.83 10.92
N VAL A 134 9.95 -3.03 11.61
CA VAL A 134 10.28 -1.66 11.17
C VAL A 134 11.04 -1.70 9.85
N LEU A 135 12.01 -2.61 9.72
CA LEU A 135 12.75 -2.80 8.48
C LEU A 135 11.82 -3.19 7.33
N GLN A 136 10.91 -4.14 7.55
CA GLN A 136 9.90 -4.53 6.56
C GLN A 136 9.03 -3.34 6.13
N ALA A 137 8.57 -2.52 7.07
CA ALA A 137 7.83 -1.31 6.75
C ALA A 137 8.64 -0.40 5.80
N MET A 138 9.89 -0.10 6.15
CA MET A 138 10.75 0.77 5.34
C MET A 138 11.05 0.19 3.96
N THR A 139 11.31 -1.12 3.85
CA THR A 139 11.53 -1.80 2.57
C THR A 139 10.34 -1.63 1.62
N TYR A 140 9.12 -1.75 2.12
CA TYR A 140 7.93 -1.57 1.28
C TYR A 140 7.65 -0.11 0.93
N ILE A 141 8.04 0.86 1.77
CA ILE A 141 7.99 2.29 1.41
C ILE A 141 8.99 2.61 0.30
N GLU A 142 10.22 2.09 0.40
CA GLU A 142 11.23 2.22 -0.65
C GLU A 142 10.74 1.61 -1.97
N ARG A 143 10.15 0.40 -1.91
CA ARG A 143 9.55 -0.23 -3.08
C ARG A 143 8.43 0.63 -3.70
N TYR A 144 7.56 1.20 -2.88
CA TYR A 144 6.54 2.14 -3.35
C TYR A 144 7.18 3.35 -4.05
N ALA A 145 8.23 3.93 -3.48
CA ALA A 145 8.94 5.08 -4.03
C ALA A 145 9.62 4.78 -5.36
N GLU A 146 10.24 3.61 -5.50
CA GLU A 146 10.80 3.12 -6.76
C GLU A 146 9.72 3.05 -7.85
N LEU A 147 8.60 2.38 -7.56
CA LEU A 147 7.50 2.20 -8.51
C LEU A 147 6.88 3.54 -8.94
N ARG A 148 6.64 4.45 -7.99
CA ARG A 148 6.14 5.80 -8.28
C ARG A 148 7.12 6.61 -9.11
N SER A 149 8.41 6.54 -8.80
CA SER A 149 9.44 7.26 -9.55
C SER A 149 9.53 6.75 -10.98
N MET A 150 9.43 5.43 -11.20
CA MET A 150 9.39 4.84 -12.54
C MET A 150 8.16 5.29 -13.34
N GLN A 151 6.98 5.29 -12.70
CA GLN A 151 5.73 5.77 -13.31
C GLN A 151 5.84 7.25 -13.71
N GLU A 152 6.40 8.08 -12.84
CA GLU A 152 6.58 9.51 -13.08
C GLU A 152 7.60 9.79 -14.18
N THR A 153 8.75 9.11 -14.16
CA THR A 153 9.78 9.19 -15.22
C THR A 153 9.18 8.84 -16.58
N LYS A 154 8.34 7.78 -16.64
CA LYS A 154 7.62 7.38 -17.86
C LYS A 154 6.62 8.46 -18.29
N ALA A 155 5.84 9.02 -17.37
CA ALA A 155 4.85 10.05 -17.67
C ALA A 155 5.49 11.36 -18.19
N ARG A 156 6.68 11.71 -17.69
CA ARG A 156 7.45 12.88 -18.12
C ARG A 156 8.23 12.68 -19.41
N GLY A 157 8.36 11.45 -19.89
CA GLY A 157 9.20 11.11 -21.04
C GLY A 157 10.70 11.39 -20.82
N THR A 158 11.14 11.53 -19.57
CA THR A 158 12.55 11.80 -19.24
C THR A 158 13.31 10.48 -19.30
N SER A 159 14.16 10.28 -20.31
CA SER A 159 15.00 9.08 -20.36
C SER A 159 16.21 9.26 -19.42
N GLY A 160 16.40 8.32 -18.50
CA GLY A 160 17.62 8.21 -17.69
C GLY A 160 17.66 8.97 -16.36
N HIS A 161 16.63 9.76 -15.99
CA HIS A 161 16.58 10.42 -14.67
C HIS A 161 15.38 9.92 -13.84
N VAL A 162 15.66 9.41 -12.63
CA VAL A 162 14.64 9.03 -11.65
C VAL A 162 14.00 10.29 -11.10
N VAL A 163 12.69 10.43 -11.23
CA VAL A 163 11.97 11.62 -10.75
C VAL A 163 11.34 11.31 -9.40
N VAL A 164 11.83 11.97 -8.36
CA VAL A 164 11.22 11.94 -7.03
C VAL A 164 10.18 13.06 -6.95
N THR A 165 8.98 12.74 -6.45
CA THR A 165 7.86 13.69 -6.35
C THR A 165 7.61 14.11 -4.91
N GLN A 166 6.83 15.18 -4.74
CA GLN A 166 6.31 15.60 -3.43
C GLN A 166 5.60 14.47 -2.67
N GLU A 167 4.79 13.65 -3.37
CA GLU A 167 4.06 12.49 -2.79
C GLU A 167 5.01 11.54 -2.08
N ILE A 168 6.12 11.19 -2.74
CA ILE A 168 7.12 10.26 -2.20
C ILE A 168 7.75 10.83 -0.94
N ALA A 169 8.28 12.06 -1.01
CA ALA A 169 8.95 12.69 0.13
C ALA A 169 8.01 12.88 1.32
N TYR A 170 6.78 13.33 1.06
CA TYR A 170 5.76 13.48 2.08
C TYR A 170 5.43 12.16 2.79
N ASN A 171 5.26 11.07 2.03
CA ASN A 171 4.96 9.75 2.59
C ASN A 171 6.12 9.18 3.43
N PHE A 172 7.38 9.39 3.02
CA PHE A 172 8.53 9.09 3.87
C PHE A 172 8.52 9.92 5.17
N GLY A 173 8.27 11.23 5.06
CA GLY A 173 8.14 12.10 6.23
C GLY A 173 7.06 11.62 7.19
N ARG A 174 5.89 11.23 6.67
CA ARG A 174 4.79 10.63 7.45
C ARG A 174 5.19 9.31 8.13
N ALA A 175 5.95 8.46 7.47
CA ALA A 175 6.43 7.22 8.06
C ALA A 175 7.43 7.46 9.19
N PHE A 176 8.42 8.33 8.99
CA PHE A 176 9.38 8.69 10.04
C PHE A 176 8.71 9.39 11.22
N HIS A 177 7.76 10.29 10.96
CA HIS A 177 6.95 10.92 12.00
C HIS A 177 6.17 9.87 12.79
N PHE A 178 5.53 8.91 12.12
CA PHE A 178 4.80 7.83 12.76
C PHE A 178 5.69 6.94 13.65
N LEU A 179 6.96 6.75 13.28
CA LEU A 179 7.96 6.01 14.06
C LEU A 179 8.62 6.85 15.17
N GLY A 180 8.27 8.14 15.30
CA GLY A 180 8.88 9.06 16.27
C GLY A 180 10.28 9.54 15.88
N MET A 181 10.72 9.30 14.65
CA MET A 181 12.01 9.77 14.11
C MET A 181 11.88 11.20 13.59
N LEU A 182 11.63 12.15 14.49
CA LEU A 182 11.22 13.52 14.14
C LEU A 182 12.25 14.28 13.31
N GLY A 183 13.56 14.09 13.55
CA GLY A 183 14.61 14.73 12.75
C GLY A 183 14.53 14.34 11.27
N LEU A 184 14.41 13.05 10.96
CA LEU A 184 14.22 12.58 9.59
C LEU A 184 12.86 13.02 9.03
N ALA A 185 11.81 13.03 9.85
CA ALA A 185 10.51 13.51 9.41
C ALA A 185 10.60 14.97 8.92
N CYS A 186 11.27 15.85 9.67
CA CYS A 186 11.48 17.24 9.28
C CYS A 186 12.26 17.35 7.96
N GLU A 187 13.39 16.65 7.82
CA GLU A 187 14.18 16.67 6.58
C GLU A 187 13.33 16.28 5.36
N TYR A 188 12.49 15.26 5.48
CA TYR A 188 11.64 14.81 4.37
C TYR A 188 10.47 15.76 4.10
N TYR A 189 9.89 16.38 5.11
CA TYR A 189 8.87 17.40 4.89
C TYR A 189 9.44 18.66 4.25
N GLU A 190 10.66 19.07 4.61
CA GLU A 190 11.34 20.21 3.99
C GLU A 190 11.63 19.95 2.50
N ARG A 191 12.04 18.72 2.14
CA ARG A 191 12.22 18.34 0.73
C ARG A 191 10.95 18.49 -0.11
N VAL A 192 9.75 18.41 0.47
CA VAL A 192 8.49 18.58 -0.27
C VAL A 192 8.41 19.96 -0.96
N PHE A 193 9.00 21.00 -0.37
CA PHE A 193 8.97 22.35 -0.98
C PHE A 193 9.78 22.44 -2.27
N GLU A 194 10.84 21.63 -2.39
CA GLU A 194 11.79 21.64 -3.52
C GLU A 194 11.38 20.67 -4.64
N LEU A 195 10.57 19.66 -4.33
CA LEU A 195 10.20 18.59 -5.27
C LEU A 195 9.00 18.95 -6.15
N PRO A 196 8.91 18.38 -7.36
CA PRO A 196 7.77 18.60 -8.25
C PRO A 196 6.53 17.81 -7.82
N VAL A 197 5.36 18.39 -8.08
CA VAL A 197 4.06 17.67 -8.02
C VAL A 197 4.06 16.56 -9.07
N SER A 198 3.49 15.39 -8.76
CA SER A 198 3.40 14.27 -9.70
C SER A 198 2.51 14.63 -10.90
N MET A 199 2.95 14.27 -12.11
CA MET A 199 2.16 14.37 -13.34
C MET A 199 1.12 13.27 -13.48
N THR A 200 1.27 12.18 -12.73
CA THR A 200 0.27 11.11 -12.65
C THR A 200 -0.84 11.38 -11.64
N ALA A 201 -0.73 12.45 -10.85
CA ALA A 201 -1.78 12.86 -9.94
C ALA A 201 -3.03 13.34 -10.70
N VAL A 202 -4.19 13.25 -10.05
CA VAL A 202 -5.52 13.56 -10.64
C VAL A 202 -5.49 14.95 -11.27
N ALA A 203 -6.34 15.17 -12.29
CA ALA A 203 -6.39 16.35 -13.16
C ALA A 203 -6.33 17.73 -12.47
N ASP A 204 -6.54 17.80 -11.15
CA ASP A 204 -6.37 18.99 -10.33
C ASP A 204 -4.97 19.02 -9.67
N LYS A 205 -4.10 19.87 -10.22
CA LYS A 205 -2.74 20.08 -9.70
C LYS A 205 -2.73 20.70 -8.31
N GLU A 206 -3.73 21.52 -7.96
CA GLU A 206 -3.79 22.17 -6.65
C GLU A 206 -4.13 21.15 -5.55
N ALA A 207 -5.03 20.20 -5.85
CA ALA A 207 -5.36 19.10 -4.94
C ALA A 207 -4.20 18.10 -4.74
N SER A 208 -3.16 18.19 -5.57
CA SER A 208 -2.01 17.28 -5.57
C SER A 208 -0.73 17.92 -5.00
N ASP A 209 -0.76 19.23 -4.70
CA ASP A 209 0.33 19.93 -4.02
C ASP A 209 0.27 19.62 -2.51
N LEU A 210 1.36 19.07 -1.97
CA LEU A 210 1.42 18.60 -0.57
C LEU A 210 2.19 19.56 0.36
N ARG A 211 2.56 20.75 -0.13
CA ARG A 211 3.35 21.72 0.64
C ARG A 211 2.61 22.23 1.86
N CYS A 212 1.30 22.43 1.77
CA CYS A 212 0.47 22.87 2.89
C CYS A 212 0.44 21.82 4.00
N GLU A 213 0.25 20.55 3.63
CA GLU A 213 0.23 19.41 4.54
C GLU A 213 1.60 19.17 5.17
N ALA A 214 2.69 19.32 4.40
CA ALA A 214 4.05 19.24 4.90
C ALA A 214 4.34 20.36 5.90
N ALA A 215 3.97 21.61 5.58
CA ALA A 215 4.12 22.75 6.48
C ALA A 215 3.35 22.58 7.79
N TYR A 216 2.12 22.06 7.72
CA TYR A 216 1.31 21.75 8.89
C TYR A 216 1.99 20.72 9.80
N ASN A 217 2.51 19.62 9.24
CA ASN A 217 3.19 18.59 10.02
C ASN A 217 4.51 19.09 10.63
N LEU A 218 5.28 19.89 9.89
CA LEU A 218 6.48 20.56 10.42
C LEU A 218 6.14 21.46 11.59
N ALA A 219 5.13 22.33 11.45
CA ALA A 219 4.67 23.19 12.52
C ALA A 219 4.22 22.38 13.75
N SER A 220 3.50 21.27 13.55
CA SER A 220 3.09 20.38 14.65
C SER A 220 4.30 19.80 15.39
N ILE A 221 5.35 19.39 14.67
CA ILE A 221 6.58 18.87 15.28
C ILE A 221 7.29 19.96 16.08
N TYR A 222 7.46 21.15 15.50
CA TYR A 222 8.13 22.27 16.17
C TYR A 222 7.37 22.72 17.43
N ILE A 223 6.04 22.85 17.36
CA ILE A 223 5.20 23.18 18.51
C ILE A 223 5.35 22.13 19.62
N SER A 224 5.41 20.84 19.26
CA SER A 224 5.59 19.77 20.25
C SER A 224 6.99 19.72 20.86
N SER A 225 7.99 20.26 20.16
CA SER A 225 9.40 20.21 20.58
C SER A 225 9.83 21.40 21.45
N GLY A 226 9.08 22.51 21.42
CA GLY A 226 9.31 23.72 22.23
C GLY A 226 10.06 24.81 21.49
#